data_AF-A0A258JMY3-F1
#
_entry.id   AF-A0A258JMY3-F1
#
_cell.length_a   1.000
_cell.length_b   1.000
_cell.length_c   1.000
_cell.angle_alpha   90.00
_cell.angle_beta   90.00
_cell.angle_gamma   90.00
#
_symmetry.space_group_name_H-M   'P 1'
#
loop_
_entity.id
_entity.type
_entity.pdbx_description
1 polymer ?
#
loop_
_entity_poly.entity_id
_entity_poly.type
_entity_poly.pdbx_seq_one_letter_code
_entity_poly.pdbx_strand_id
1 'polypeptide(L)' 'KKKGILQSFIIKEPLEIDYDNDTIDEIVEKIEYAIEQHPSFLKVIPAEELEEQEQLNKLRQWEIE' A
#
# COMPACT_ATOMS: atom_id res chain seq x y z
N LYS A 1 -18.92 4.05 28.52
CA LYS A 1 -19.16 5.03 27.42
C LYS A 1 -18.83 6.43 27.94
N LYS A 2 -17.82 7.11 27.39
CA LYS A 2 -17.57 8.52 27.74
C LYS A 2 -18.78 9.35 27.30
N LYS A 3 -19.37 10.15 28.19
CA LYS A 3 -20.48 11.04 27.84
C LYS A 3 -19.93 12.16 26.94
N GLY A 4 -20.54 12.36 25.77
CA GLY A 4 -20.22 13.47 24.86
C GLY A 4 -19.53 13.13 23.53
N ILE A 5 -19.26 11.86 23.23
CA ILE A 5 -18.69 11.44 21.94
C ILE A 5 -19.77 10.68 21.15
N LEU A 6 -20.11 11.20 19.97
CA LEU A 6 -20.88 10.47 18.96
C LEU A 6 -19.97 9.39 18.38
N GLN A 7 -20.32 8.13 18.62
CA GLN A 7 -19.61 7.00 18.01
C GLN A 7 -20.08 6.87 16.55
N SER A 8 -19.21 7.20 15.61
CA SER A 8 -19.42 6.91 14.18
C SER A 8 -18.70 5.62 13.79
N PHE A 9 -19.33 4.84 12.93
CA PHE A 9 -18.75 3.65 12.31
C PHE A 9 -19.14 3.67 10.83
N ILE A 10 -18.18 3.43 9.96
CA ILE A 10 -18.39 3.40 8.51
C ILE A 10 -18.42 1.92 8.11
N ILE A 11 -19.57 1.48 7.60
CA ILE A 11 -19.74 0.12 7.08
C ILE A 11 -19.38 0.15 5.60
N LYS A 12 -18.40 -0.66 5.19
CA LYS A 12 -18.06 -0.86 3.78
C LYS A 12 -19.05 -1.82 3.13
N GLU A 13 -19.25 -1.68 1.83
CA GLU A 13 -20.07 -2.59 1.04
C GLU A 13 -19.43 -3.99 0.97
N PRO A 14 -20.23 -5.06 0.84
CA PRO A 14 -19.70 -6.41 0.69
C PRO A 14 -18.92 -6.55 -0.62
N LEU A 15 -17.83 -7.32 -0.59
CA LEU A 15 -17.04 -7.63 -1.78
C LEU A 15 -17.71 -8.76 -2.57
N GLU A 16 -17.89 -8.56 -3.87
CA GLU A 16 -18.33 -9.62 -4.79
C GLU A 16 -17.11 -10.35 -5.35
N ILE A 17 -17.07 -11.67 -5.17
CA ILE A 17 -15.97 -12.52 -5.61
C ILE A 17 -16.56 -13.62 -6.49
N ASP A 18 -16.05 -13.74 -7.72
CA ASP A 18 -16.44 -14.78 -8.65
C ASP A 18 -15.44 -15.94 -8.55
N TYR A 19 -15.76 -16.94 -7.72
CA TYR A 19 -14.88 -18.08 -7.49
C TYR A 19 -14.72 -19.02 -8.69
N ASP A 20 -15.55 -18.88 -9.74
CA ASP A 20 -15.48 -19.71 -10.94
C ASP A 20 -14.53 -19.10 -11.99
N ASN A 21 -14.45 -17.76 -12.05
CA ASN A 21 -13.66 -17.05 -13.06
C ASN A 21 -12.42 -16.33 -12.50
N ASP A 22 -12.46 -15.85 -11.24
CA ASP A 22 -11.34 -15.13 -10.63
C ASP A 22 -10.23 -16.10 -10.19
N THR A 23 -8.98 -15.73 -10.45
CA THR A 23 -7.81 -16.41 -9.90
C THR A 23 -7.61 -16.06 -8.43
N ILE A 24 -6.90 -16.91 -7.70
CA ILE A 24 -6.61 -16.67 -6.27
C ILE A 24 -5.88 -15.33 -6.07
N ASP A 25 -4.96 -14.98 -6.96
CA ASP A 25 -4.20 -13.73 -6.87
C ASP A 25 -5.10 -12.50 -7.02
N GLU A 26 -6.03 -12.52 -7.99
CA GLU A 26 -7.01 -11.44 -8.19
C GLU A 26 -7.96 -11.30 -6.99
N ILE A 27 -8.35 -12.42 -6.38
CA ILE A 27 -9.18 -12.41 -5.16
C ILE A 27 -8.43 -11.76 -4.00
N VAL A 28 -7.16 -12.12 -3.80
CA VAL A 28 -6.30 -11.55 -2.75
C VAL A 28 -6.13 -10.05 -2.97
N GLU A 29 -5.85 -9.62 -4.21
CA GLU A 29 -5.69 -8.21 -4.57
C GLU A 29 -6.98 -7.41 -4.27
N LYS A 30 -8.16 -7.90 -4.70
CA LYS A 30 -9.45 -7.26 -4.40
C LYS A 30 -9.68 -7.09 -2.90
N ILE A 31 -9.31 -8.09 -2.09
CA ILE A 31 -9.41 -8.04 -0.63
C ILE A 31 -8.46 -6.98 -0.06
N GLU A 32 -7.19 -6.99 -0.45
CA GLU A 32 -6.16 -6.05 0.01
C GLU A 32 -6.55 -4.59 -0.25
N TYR A 33 -7.15 -4.31 -1.42
CA TYR A 33 -7.70 -3.00 -1.72
C TYR A 33 -8.91 -2.65 -0.85
N ALA A 34 -9.85 -3.58 -0.66
CA ALA A 34 -11.05 -3.34 0.16
C ALA A 34 -10.71 -3.03 1.64
N ILE A 35 -9.65 -3.65 2.17
CA ILE A 35 -9.18 -3.43 3.54
C ILE A 35 -8.10 -2.34 3.65
N GLU A 36 -7.71 -1.70 2.54
CA GLU A 36 -6.67 -0.65 2.47
C GLU A 36 -5.26 -1.12 2.90
N GLN A 37 -4.94 -2.40 2.71
CA GLN A 37 -3.62 -2.97 3.06
C GLN A 37 -2.72 -3.21 1.85
N HIS A 38 -3.20 -2.89 0.64
CA HIS A 38 -2.41 -3.09 -0.57
C HIS A 38 -1.05 -2.35 -0.49
N PRO A 39 0.07 -2.99 -0.90
CA PRO A 39 1.41 -2.41 -0.83
C PRO A 39 1.55 -1.06 -1.53
N SER A 40 0.73 -0.75 -2.55
CA SER A 40 0.70 0.56 -3.20
C SER A 40 0.34 1.73 -2.26
N PHE A 41 -0.31 1.47 -1.12
CA PHE A 41 -0.61 2.50 -0.13
C PHE A 41 0.58 2.81 0.80
N LEU A 42 1.64 2.00 0.75
CA LEU A 42 2.86 2.26 1.51
C LEU A 42 3.53 3.52 0.96
N LYS A 43 3.76 4.50 1.85
CA LYS A 43 4.47 5.75 1.52
C LYS A 43 6.00 5.60 1.60
N VAL A 44 6.47 4.40 1.88
CA VAL A 44 7.88 4.12 2.15
C VAL A 44 8.47 3.44 0.93
N ILE A 45 9.59 3.97 0.44
CA ILE A 45 10.34 3.37 -0.66
C ILE A 45 11.00 2.09 -0.13
N PRO A 46 10.93 0.96 -0.87
CA PRO A 46 11.64 -0.25 -0.51
C PRO A 46 13.14 -0.01 -0.30
N ALA A 47 13.75 -0.77 0.61
CA ALA A 47 15.16 -0.60 0.96
C ALA A 47 16.10 -0.79 -0.24
N GLU A 48 15.82 -1.78 -1.10
CA GLU A 48 16.63 -2.04 -2.29
C GLU A 48 16.63 -0.85 -3.27
N GLU A 49 15.46 -0.26 -3.51
CA GLU A 49 15.33 0.88 -4.42
C GLU A 49 16.00 2.15 -3.86
N LEU A 50 16.00 2.32 -2.53
CA LEU A 50 16.78 3.36 -1.86
C LEU A 50 18.28 3.17 -2.04
N GLU A 51 18.79 1.95 -1.86
CA GLU A 51 20.20 1.62 -2.03
C GLU A 51 20.68 1.89 -3.47
N GLU A 52 19.89 1.50 -4.47
CA GLU A 52 20.19 1.80 -5.88
C GLU A 52 20.26 3.30 -6.16
N GLN A 53 19.31 4.07 -5.62
CA GLN A 53 19.32 5.53 -5.74
C GLN A 53 20.56 6.15 -5.08
N GLU A 54 21.01 5.65 -3.94
CA GLU A 54 22.23 6.11 -3.28
C GLU A 54 23.48 5.81 -4.11
N GLN A 55 23.58 4.63 -4.72
CA GLN A 55 24.71 4.31 -5.62
C GLN A 55 24.73 5.26 -6.82
N LEU A 56 23.56 5.51 -7.43
CA LEU A 56 23.45 6.48 -8.53
C LEU A 56 23.80 7.91 -8.09
N ASN A 57 23.43 8.31 -6.88
CA ASN A 57 23.76 9.63 -6.35
C ASN A 57 25.27 9.83 -6.17
N LYS A 58 26.02 8.79 -5.77
CA LYS A 58 27.49 8.85 -5.70
C LYS A 58 28.12 9.16 -7.06
N LEU A 59 27.59 8.57 -8.13
CA LEU A 59 28.06 8.81 -9.50
C LEU A 59 27.76 10.22 -10.04
N ARG A 60 26.85 10.95 -9.39
CA ARG A 60 26.44 12.31 -9.79
C ARG A 60 27.16 13.42 -9.03
N GLN A 61 28.05 13.08 -8.11
CA GLN A 61 28.85 14.07 -7.40
C GLN A 61 29.85 14.70 -8.39
N TRP A 62 29.81 16.02 -8.49
CA TRP A 62 30.79 16.77 -9.28
C TRP A 62 32.06 16.88 -8.45
N GLU A 63 33.21 16.49 -9.00
CA GLU A 63 34.49 16.78 -8.36
C GLU A 63 34.73 18.29 -8.46
N ILE A 64 34.51 18.98 -7.34
CA ILE A 64 34.98 20.35 -7.16
C ILE A 64 36.41 20.23 -6.65
N GLU A 65 37.34 20.56 -7.54
CA GLU A 65 38.78 20.65 -7.25
C GLU A 65 39.09 21.85 -6.32
#